data_AF-A0A0F9DCX7-F1
#
_entry.id   AF-A0A0F9DCX7-F1
#
_cell.length_a   1.000
_cell.length_b   1.000
_cell.length_c   1.000
_cell.angle_alpha   90.00
_cell.angle_beta   90.00
_cell.angle_gamma   90.00
#
_symmetry.space_group_name_H-M   'P 1'
#
loop_
_entity.id
_entity.type
_entity.pdbx_description
1 polymer ?
#
loop_
_entity_poly.entity_id
_entity_poly.type
_entity_poly.pdbx_seq_one_letter_code
_entity_poly.pdbx_strand_id
1 'polypeptide(L)'
;MEVTEATGGSTTTAVDTKLTGKGIGDSDYIDGFVSVIYADAAAPEDEFSRITANIDDGSNVTFTIDALTAALASGDVFGYTLPTYPINILRELANAAMRMLGMINLVDTTTLDTAASTKEYTAAVDWKHKRPIMIDYQGKIGSSGVNDWVPFYDWEWV
;
A
#
# COMPACT_ATOMS: atom_id res chain seq x y z
N MET A 1 6.91 16.21 12.86
CA MET A 1 5.64 15.62 13.30
C MET A 1 5.39 16.07 14.72
N GLU A 2 4.31 16.81 14.92
CA GLU A 2 3.81 17.23 16.22
C GLU A 2 2.59 16.36 16.56
N VAL A 3 2.32 16.16 17.85
CA VAL A 3 1.26 15.27 18.33
C VAL A 3 0.33 16.04 19.23
N THR A 4 -0.97 15.87 19.03
CA THR A 4 -1.99 16.53 19.84
C THR A 4 -3.24 15.68 20.01
N GLU A 5 -4.18 16.18 20.80
CA GLU A 5 -5.44 15.51 21.14
C GLU A 5 -6.59 16.22 20.43
N ALA A 6 -7.41 15.48 19.70
CA ALA A 6 -8.61 16.00 19.07
C ALA A 6 -9.63 16.42 20.13
N THR A 7 -10.17 17.62 19.98
CA THR A 7 -11.38 18.05 20.70
C THR A 7 -12.65 17.66 19.95
N GLY A 8 -12.55 17.25 18.69
CA GLY A 8 -13.63 16.73 17.86
C GLY A 8 -13.22 16.67 16.38
N GLY A 9 -14.17 16.33 15.52
CA GLY A 9 -13.91 16.22 14.10
C GLY A 9 -15.03 15.57 13.31
N SER A 10 -14.72 15.31 12.04
CA SER A 10 -15.53 14.51 11.12
C SER A 10 -14.61 13.57 10.36
N THR A 11 -15.13 12.80 9.41
CA THR A 11 -14.27 12.02 8.50
C THR A 11 -13.36 12.93 7.67
N THR A 12 -13.71 14.20 7.47
CA THR A 12 -12.94 15.15 6.66
C THR A 12 -12.28 16.27 7.46
N THR A 13 -12.40 16.25 8.80
CA THR A 13 -11.84 17.30 9.65
C THR A 13 -11.28 16.77 10.96
N ALA A 14 -10.13 17.30 11.38
CA ALA A 14 -9.59 17.13 12.72
C ALA A 14 -9.54 18.49 13.43
N VAL A 15 -10.12 18.59 14.62
CA VAL A 15 -10.26 19.86 15.35
C VAL A 15 -9.56 19.80 16.69
N ASP A 16 -8.68 20.77 16.96
CA ASP A 16 -8.02 20.94 18.25
C ASP A 16 -8.04 22.40 18.75
N THR A 17 -8.67 22.62 19.90
CA THR A 17 -8.68 23.88 20.67
C THR A 17 -7.33 24.25 21.29
N LYS A 18 -6.47 23.28 21.61
CA LYS A 18 -5.18 23.48 22.32
C LYS A 18 -4.10 24.08 21.41
N LEU A 19 -4.30 23.99 20.10
CA LEU A 19 -3.40 24.52 19.09
C LEU A 19 -3.64 26.01 18.80
N THR A 20 -4.76 26.56 19.23
CA THR A 20 -5.09 27.97 19.00
C THR A 20 -4.05 28.91 19.60
N GLY A 21 -3.60 29.88 18.80
CA GLY A 21 -2.62 30.87 19.24
C GLY A 21 -1.20 30.32 19.43
N LYS A 22 -0.93 29.08 19.02
CA LYS A 22 0.43 28.48 19.02
C LYS A 22 1.27 28.89 17.80
N GLY A 23 0.76 29.81 16.97
CA GLY A 23 1.44 30.26 15.76
C GLY A 23 1.23 29.34 14.56
N ILE A 24 0.15 28.56 14.54
CA ILE A 24 -0.33 27.88 13.34
C ILE A 24 -1.04 28.93 12.49
N GLY A 25 -0.41 29.38 11.40
CA GLY A 25 -1.05 30.25 10.42
C GLY A 25 -1.98 29.47 9.51
N ASP A 26 -2.99 30.17 8.98
CA ASP A 26 -3.89 29.62 7.99
C ASP A 26 -3.09 29.12 6.78
N SER A 27 -3.40 27.92 6.31
CA SER A 27 -2.75 27.26 5.17
C SER A 27 -1.28 26.82 5.36
N ASP A 28 -0.68 27.01 6.55
CA ASP A 28 0.71 26.62 6.81
C ASP A 28 0.98 25.10 6.69
N TYR A 29 -0.06 24.28 6.81
CA TYR A 29 0.03 22.81 6.85
C TYR A 29 -0.57 22.14 5.61
N ILE A 30 -0.93 22.90 4.58
CA ILE A 30 -1.41 22.34 3.31
C ILE A 30 -0.36 21.38 2.75
N ASP A 31 -0.80 20.23 2.23
CA ASP A 31 0.05 19.15 1.70
C ASP A 31 0.86 18.37 2.74
N GLY A 32 0.67 18.68 4.02
CA GLY A 32 1.07 17.84 5.12
C GLY A 32 0.18 16.59 5.23
N PHE A 33 0.39 15.82 6.30
CA PHE A 33 -0.50 14.72 6.65
C PHE A 33 -0.90 14.77 8.12
N VAL A 34 -2.09 14.25 8.40
CA VAL A 34 -2.57 13.85 9.73
C VAL A 34 -2.49 12.33 9.81
N SER A 35 -2.03 11.81 10.94
CA SER A 35 -2.01 10.38 11.27
C SER A 35 -2.71 10.17 12.60
N VAL A 36 -3.65 9.24 12.66
CA VAL A 36 -4.27 8.80 13.91
C VAL A 36 -3.27 7.91 14.65
N ILE A 37 -2.87 8.31 15.85
CA ILE A 37 -1.87 7.60 16.66
C ILE A 37 -2.55 6.68 17.67
N TYR A 38 -3.62 7.17 18.29
CA TYR A 38 -4.39 6.43 19.27
C TYR A 38 -5.85 6.87 19.19
N ALA A 39 -6.77 5.91 19.14
CA ALA A 39 -8.20 6.19 19.08
C ALA A 39 -8.97 5.14 19.89
N ASP A 40 -9.84 5.58 20.79
CA ASP A 40 -10.51 4.70 21.77
C ASP A 40 -11.78 4.01 21.23
N ALA A 41 -12.03 4.05 19.90
CA ALA A 41 -12.90 3.12 19.13
C ALA A 41 -13.50 3.73 17.83
N ALA A 42 -13.40 5.04 17.60
CA ALA A 42 -14.11 5.69 16.48
C ALA A 42 -13.31 5.66 15.17
N ALA A 43 -12.11 6.22 15.16
CA ALA A 43 -11.20 6.18 14.01
C ALA A 43 -10.26 4.97 14.11
N PRO A 44 -9.92 4.28 13.00
CA PRO A 44 -8.86 3.29 13.02
C PRO A 44 -7.53 3.93 13.39
N GLU A 45 -6.79 3.28 14.28
CA GLU A 45 -5.40 3.60 14.56
C GLU A 45 -4.54 3.37 13.31
N ASP A 46 -3.43 4.11 13.21
CA ASP A 46 -2.50 4.10 12.07
C ASP A 46 -3.09 4.55 10.72
N GLU A 47 -4.31 5.09 10.70
CA GLU A 47 -4.85 5.74 9.51
C GLU A 47 -4.21 7.13 9.31
N PHE A 48 -3.85 7.45 8.06
CA PHE A 48 -3.30 8.75 7.72
C PHE A 48 -4.02 9.35 6.51
N SER A 49 -4.10 10.68 6.50
CA SER A 49 -4.75 11.43 5.45
C SER A 49 -4.03 12.73 5.16
N ARG A 50 -4.14 13.24 3.93
CA ARG A 50 -3.51 14.51 3.53
C ARG A 50 -4.31 15.69 4.06
N ILE A 51 -3.61 16.72 4.51
CA ILE A 51 -4.20 18.02 4.87
C ILE A 51 -4.40 18.83 3.59
N THR A 52 -5.64 19.23 3.32
CA THR A 52 -6.04 20.06 2.17
C THR A 52 -6.21 21.53 2.54
N ALA A 53 -6.54 21.82 3.80
CA ALA A 53 -6.58 23.17 4.35
C ALA A 53 -6.39 23.12 5.87
N ASN A 54 -5.94 24.22 6.46
CA ASN A 54 -5.98 24.43 7.90
C ASN A 54 -6.36 25.88 8.20
N ILE A 55 -7.20 26.07 9.22
CA ILE A 55 -7.70 27.39 9.66
C ILE A 55 -7.57 27.48 11.18
N ASP A 56 -7.02 28.57 11.70
CA ASP A 56 -7.12 28.97 13.12
C ASP A 56 -8.18 30.07 13.25
N ASP A 57 -9.36 29.72 13.79
CA ASP A 57 -10.46 30.68 13.98
C ASP A 57 -10.32 31.51 15.27
N GLY A 58 -9.20 31.35 16.00
CA GLY A 58 -8.93 31.98 17.27
C GLY A 58 -9.55 31.30 18.48
N SER A 59 -10.33 30.23 18.28
CA SER A 59 -10.86 29.34 19.33
C SER A 59 -10.54 27.86 19.08
N ASN A 60 -10.43 27.47 17.81
CA ASN A 60 -10.11 26.14 17.35
C ASN A 60 -9.16 26.21 16.16
N VAL A 61 -8.23 25.26 16.09
CA VAL A 61 -7.53 24.94 14.86
C VAL A 61 -8.24 23.76 14.20
N THR A 62 -8.67 23.95 12.96
CA THR A 62 -9.31 22.91 12.15
C THR A 62 -8.40 22.53 10.99
N PHE A 63 -8.03 21.26 10.91
CA PHE A 63 -7.41 20.66 9.74
C PHE A 63 -8.48 20.01 8.87
N THR A 64 -8.62 20.48 7.64
CA THR A 64 -9.42 19.81 6.60
C THR A 64 -8.53 18.76 5.95
N ILE A 65 -9.00 17.51 5.94
CA ILE A 65 -8.27 16.35 5.46
C ILE A 65 -9.07 15.59 4.40
N ASP A 66 -8.39 14.80 3.58
CA ASP A 66 -9.08 13.78 2.77
C ASP A 66 -9.83 12.81 3.71
N ALA A 67 -10.94 12.24 3.22
CA ALA A 67 -11.84 11.48 4.08
C ALA A 67 -11.14 10.26 4.73
N LEU A 68 -11.09 10.25 6.06
CA LEU A 68 -10.81 9.08 6.87
C LEU A 68 -11.98 8.10 6.82
N THR A 69 -11.71 6.83 7.09
CA THR A 69 -12.76 5.79 7.13
C THR A 69 -13.79 6.01 8.24
N ALA A 70 -13.40 6.68 9.32
CA ALA A 70 -14.29 7.11 10.39
C ALA A 70 -13.84 8.45 11.01
N ALA A 71 -14.76 9.12 11.70
CA ALA A 71 -14.51 10.43 12.26
C ALA A 71 -13.67 10.37 13.54
N LEU A 72 -12.78 11.36 13.71
CA LEU A 72 -12.04 11.59 14.95
C LEU A 72 -12.99 12.08 16.04
N ALA A 73 -13.01 11.38 17.17
CA ALA A 73 -13.74 11.75 18.37
C ALA A 73 -12.89 12.65 19.27
N SER A 74 -13.56 13.29 20.24
CA SER A 74 -12.85 14.03 21.31
C SER A 74 -12.07 13.04 22.18
N GLY A 75 -10.78 13.32 22.42
CA GLY A 75 -9.88 12.44 23.16
C GLY A 75 -8.99 11.54 22.29
N ASP A 76 -9.26 11.44 20.98
CA ASP A 76 -8.38 10.73 20.06
C ASP A 76 -7.07 11.50 19.88
N VAL A 77 -5.94 10.80 19.77
CA VAL A 77 -4.62 11.40 19.59
C VAL A 77 -4.23 11.31 18.13
N PHE A 78 -3.91 12.45 17.53
CA PHE A 78 -3.43 12.52 16.15
C PHE A 78 -2.11 13.30 16.06
N GLY A 79 -1.26 12.86 15.14
CA GLY A 79 -0.07 13.56 14.73
C GLY A 79 -0.32 14.35 13.47
N TYR A 80 0.22 15.56 13.38
CA TYR A 80 0.24 16.34 12.15
C TYR A 80 1.68 16.72 11.79
N THR A 81 1.93 16.95 10.50
CA THR A 81 3.25 17.38 10.05
C THR A 81 3.16 18.39 8.93
N LEU A 82 4.18 19.24 8.86
CA LEU A 82 4.41 20.13 7.72
C LEU A 82 4.66 19.33 6.43
N PRO A 83 4.38 19.91 5.25
CA PRO A 83 4.75 19.36 3.95
C PRO A 83 6.27 19.44 3.72
N THR A 84 7.09 18.80 4.57
CA THR A 84 8.55 18.77 4.34
C THR A 84 8.89 17.95 3.09
N TYR A 85 8.04 16.97 2.77
CA TYR A 85 8.07 16.22 1.51
C TYR A 85 6.63 16.10 0.99
N PRO A 86 6.30 16.70 -0.17
CA PRO A 86 5.00 16.54 -0.79
C PRO A 86 4.67 15.06 -0.97
N ILE A 87 3.48 14.64 -0.52
CA ILE A 87 3.07 13.23 -0.60
C ILE A 87 3.12 12.67 -2.04
N ASN A 88 2.95 13.54 -3.04
CA ASN A 88 3.09 13.19 -4.44
C ASN A 88 4.51 12.75 -4.80
N ILE A 89 5.53 13.41 -4.25
CA ILE A 89 6.94 13.03 -4.46
C ILE A 89 7.23 11.69 -3.80
N LEU A 90 6.71 11.45 -2.60
CA LEU A 90 6.84 10.15 -1.92
C LEU A 90 6.15 9.03 -2.71
N ARG A 91 4.96 9.29 -3.27
CA ARG A 91 4.25 8.35 -4.14
C ARG A 91 5.03 8.04 -5.41
N GLU A 92 5.61 9.05 -6.05
CA GLU A 92 6.48 8.85 -7.22
C GLU A 92 7.73 8.04 -6.87
N LEU A 93 8.36 8.32 -5.73
CA LEU A 93 9.53 7.60 -5.26
C LEU A 93 9.22 6.14 -4.94
N ALA A 94 8.08 5.86 -4.29
CA ALA A 94 7.62 4.51 -4.00
C ALA A 94 7.31 3.74 -5.29
N ASN A 95 6.63 4.36 -6.24
CA ASN A 95 6.37 3.77 -7.55
C ASN A 95 7.66 3.54 -8.35
N ALA A 96 8.61 4.47 -8.27
CA ALA A 96 9.92 4.32 -8.89
C ALA A 96 10.71 3.17 -8.25
N ALA A 97 10.68 3.05 -6.92
CA ALA A 97 11.29 1.95 -6.18
C ALA A 97 10.65 0.59 -6.55
N MET A 98 9.33 0.52 -6.67
CA MET A 98 8.63 -0.68 -7.14
C MET A 98 9.00 -1.05 -8.58
N ARG A 99 9.18 -0.04 -9.46
CA ARG A 99 9.69 -0.28 -10.82
C ARG A 99 11.14 -0.78 -10.81
N MET A 100 11.97 -0.29 -9.88
CA MET A 100 13.37 -0.72 -9.72
C MET A 100 13.52 -2.08 -9.06
N LEU A 101 12.54 -2.53 -8.26
CA LEU A 101 12.55 -3.85 -7.62
C LEU A 101 12.49 -5.02 -8.62
N GLY A 102 12.26 -4.72 -9.90
CA GLY A 102 12.24 -5.70 -10.99
C GLY A 102 10.88 -6.38 -11.13
N MET A 103 10.70 -7.08 -12.26
CA MET A 103 9.50 -7.86 -12.51
C MET A 103 9.41 -8.98 -11.48
N ILE A 104 8.34 -9.01 -10.68
CA ILE A 104 7.98 -10.20 -9.92
C ILE A 104 7.75 -11.31 -10.95
N ASN A 105 8.58 -12.36 -10.90
CA ASN A 105 8.42 -13.51 -11.78
C ASN A 105 7.08 -14.17 -11.44
N LEU A 106 6.15 -14.15 -12.39
CA LEU A 106 4.92 -14.91 -12.29
C LEU A 106 5.28 -16.40 -12.32
N VAL A 107 5.01 -17.12 -11.23
CA VAL A 107 5.09 -18.58 -11.24
C VAL A 107 3.78 -19.09 -11.81
N ASP A 108 3.85 -19.67 -13.00
CA ASP A 108 2.71 -20.40 -13.58
C ASP A 108 2.55 -21.73 -12.83
N THR A 109 1.33 -22.02 -12.38
CA THR A 109 0.97 -23.25 -11.67
C THR A 109 0.11 -24.18 -12.52
N THR A 110 -0.04 -23.90 -13.81
CA THR A 110 -0.78 -24.80 -14.70
C THR A 110 -0.07 -26.14 -14.81
N THR A 111 -0.82 -27.20 -14.54
CA THR A 111 -0.39 -28.59 -14.67
C THR A 111 -0.52 -29.01 -16.13
N LEU A 112 0.59 -29.39 -16.76
CA LEU A 112 0.59 -30.02 -18.09
C LEU A 112 0.51 -31.54 -17.91
N ASP A 113 -0.69 -32.09 -18.10
CA ASP A 113 -0.88 -33.53 -18.11
C ASP A 113 -0.41 -34.10 -19.45
N THR A 114 0.56 -35.01 -19.41
CA THR A 114 1.09 -35.60 -20.64
C THR A 114 0.09 -36.62 -21.23
N ALA A 115 -0.20 -36.48 -22.52
CA ALA A 115 -1.04 -37.41 -23.26
C ALA A 115 -0.18 -38.23 -24.24
N ALA A 116 -0.56 -39.50 -24.46
CA ALA A 116 0.15 -40.36 -25.41
C ALA A 116 0.20 -39.69 -26.80
N SER A 117 1.39 -39.68 -27.40
CA SER A 117 1.68 -39.09 -28.72
C SER A 117 1.66 -37.56 -28.82
N THR A 118 1.52 -36.82 -27.71
CA THR A 118 1.67 -35.35 -27.71
C THR A 118 3.10 -34.95 -27.36
N LYS A 119 3.77 -34.25 -28.28
CA LYS A 119 5.15 -33.76 -28.11
C LYS A 119 5.25 -32.26 -27.87
N GLU A 120 4.17 -31.52 -28.08
CA GLU A 120 4.13 -30.07 -28.02
C GLU A 120 2.96 -29.65 -27.13
N TYR A 121 3.21 -28.76 -26.18
CA TYR A 121 2.21 -28.23 -25.26
C TYR A 121 2.16 -26.71 -25.39
N THR A 122 0.96 -26.15 -25.47
CA THR A 122 0.78 -24.70 -25.43
C THR A 122 0.97 -24.21 -24.00
N ALA A 123 1.91 -23.29 -23.78
CA ALA A 123 2.06 -22.63 -22.48
C ALA A 123 0.78 -21.85 -22.13
N ALA A 124 0.30 -22.00 -20.90
CA ALA A 124 -0.93 -21.31 -20.45
C ALA A 124 -0.74 -19.80 -20.32
N VAL A 125 0.47 -19.38 -19.97
CA VAL A 125 0.91 -17.99 -20.07
C VAL A 125 1.63 -17.82 -21.42
N ASP A 126 1.10 -16.96 -22.29
CA ASP A 126 1.87 -16.41 -23.40
C ASP A 126 3.17 -15.84 -22.80
N TRP A 127 4.33 -16.45 -23.08
CA TRP A 127 5.63 -15.96 -22.62
C TRP A 127 5.98 -14.68 -23.39
N LYS A 128 5.27 -13.58 -23.10
CA LYS A 128 5.22 -12.41 -23.98
C LYS A 128 6.58 -11.72 -24.11
N HIS A 129 7.50 -11.88 -23.16
CA HIS A 129 8.80 -11.18 -23.18
C HIS A 129 10.01 -11.92 -22.59
N LYS A 130 9.87 -13.10 -21.98
CA LYS A 130 10.99 -13.87 -21.41
C LYS A 130 10.71 -15.36 -21.49
N ARG A 131 11.74 -16.14 -21.86
CA ARG A 131 11.71 -17.59 -21.74
C ARG A 131 11.67 -17.98 -20.26
N PRO A 132 10.96 -19.04 -19.87
CA PRO A 132 10.97 -19.55 -18.51
C PRO A 132 12.38 -20.05 -18.17
N ILE A 133 12.80 -19.83 -16.91
CA ILE A 133 14.10 -20.29 -16.41
C ILE A 133 14.04 -21.79 -16.05
N MET A 134 12.85 -22.27 -15.67
CA MET A 134 12.59 -23.64 -15.23
C MET A 134 11.15 -24.03 -15.60
N ILE A 135 10.97 -25.28 -16.01
CA ILE A 135 9.67 -25.91 -16.23
C ILE A 135 9.67 -27.22 -15.44
N ASP A 136 8.73 -27.38 -14.51
CA ASP A 136 8.54 -28.66 -13.82
C ASP A 136 7.44 -29.45 -14.55
N TYR A 137 7.69 -30.73 -14.82
CA TYR A 137 6.66 -31.64 -15.33
C TYR A 137 6.50 -32.86 -14.43
N GLN A 138 5.29 -33.41 -14.40
CA GLN A 138 5.02 -34.62 -13.64
C GLN A 138 5.40 -35.86 -14.45
N GLY A 139 6.48 -36.54 -14.05
CA GLY A 139 6.99 -37.73 -14.75
C GLY A 139 6.16 -39.00 -14.52
N LYS A 140 5.29 -39.02 -13.50
CA LYS A 140 4.49 -40.18 -13.13
C LYS A 140 3.01 -39.81 -12.99
N ILE A 141 2.20 -40.32 -13.91
CA ILE A 141 0.75 -40.15 -13.91
C ILE A 141 0.11 -41.28 -13.06
N GLY A 142 -0.86 -40.95 -12.21
CA GLY A 142 -1.72 -41.93 -11.54
C GLY A 142 -1.36 -42.32 -10.11
N SER A 143 -0.35 -41.71 -9.48
CA SER A 143 -0.11 -41.88 -8.03
C SER A 143 -0.72 -40.75 -7.22
N SER A 144 -1.78 -41.06 -6.47
CA SER A 144 -2.35 -40.15 -5.46
C SER A 144 -1.33 -39.92 -4.33
N GLY A 145 -0.53 -38.87 -4.44
CA GLY A 145 0.33 -38.40 -3.35
C GLY A 145 1.84 -38.48 -3.59
N VAL A 146 2.29 -38.98 -4.74
CA VAL A 146 3.70 -38.88 -5.16
C VAL A 146 3.72 -38.38 -6.59
N ASN A 147 3.77 -37.06 -6.74
CA ASN A 147 4.03 -36.41 -8.01
C ASN A 147 5.56 -36.33 -8.12
N ASP A 148 6.14 -37.20 -8.93
CA ASP A 148 7.56 -37.17 -9.25
C ASP A 148 7.81 -35.99 -10.19
N TRP A 149 7.93 -34.80 -9.59
CA TRP A 149 8.19 -33.55 -10.30
C TRP A 149 9.63 -33.56 -10.77
N VAL A 150 9.80 -33.54 -12.08
CA VAL A 150 11.10 -33.49 -12.72
C VAL A 150 11.32 -32.06 -13.18
N PRO A 151 12.33 -31.34 -12.64
CA PRO A 151 12.67 -30.02 -13.10
C PRO A 151 13.39 -30.10 -14.45
N PHE A 152 13.05 -29.18 -15.34
CA PHE A 152 13.70 -28.99 -16.63
C PHE A 152 14.21 -27.56 -16.72
N TYR A 153 15.51 -27.38 -16.96
CA TYR A 153 16.14 -26.06 -17.00
C TYR A 153 16.52 -25.64 -18.42
N ASP A 154 16.47 -24.33 -18.71
CA ASP A 154 16.81 -23.76 -20.03
C ASP A 154 18.26 -24.09 -20.47
N TRP A 155 19.18 -24.32 -19.52
CA TRP A 155 20.60 -24.54 -19.80
C TRP A 155 20.99 -26.00 -20.08
N GLU A 156 20.07 -26.97 -19.99
CA GLU A 156 20.38 -28.39 -20.24
C GLU A 156 20.56 -28.73 -21.74
N TRP A 157 20.36 -27.76 -22.65
CA TRP A 157 20.50 -27.92 -24.11
C TRP A 157 21.38 -26.87 -24.79
N VAL A 158 22.55 -26.57 -24.21
CA VAL A 158 23.63 -25.88 -24.94
C VAL A 158 24.40 -26.87 -25.82
#